data_AF-A0A1W9R098-F1
#
_entry.id   AF-A0A1W9R098-F1
#
_cell.length_a   1.000
_cell.length_b   1.000
_cell.length_c   1.000
_cell.angle_alpha   90.00
_cell.angle_beta   90.00
_cell.angle_gamma   90.00
#
_symmetry.space_group_name_H-M   'P 1'
#
loop_
_entity.id
_entity.type
_entity.pdbx_description
1 polymer ?
#
loop_
_entity_poly.entity_id
_entity_poly.type
_entity_poly.pdbx_seq_one_letter_code
_entity_poly.pdbx_strand_id
1 'polypeptide(L)'
;GKCIISGLDYQSVVYIEGNNVHVKNLVITGSGGSHDLIDCGVKITGSNNTVENCRIQECLFGVDIFKSDNNLILHNEISSLSRREKALKGDAIRLWWAKRNTLKGNYWHDVRDMVVWYSSENLIEENMGVGNRYSIHFMYAHNNRIRGNEFYNNSVGVFLMYSERTIMTDNLIMGSVGISGMCLGMKETSSNQIINNRFIYSAEGIHFDVSPYVPEQINTIQNNEIAFCGAGMFFHTNQEGNIIKQNYFHNNLSQVTIEGKTANFNVWENNYFDDYQGFDRNGDNIGDTPYELFTYVEHLWDFNKNVKFFYGSPLLVILDFLERLAPFSEPKFVLRDKMPIYIWNEKNEGN
;
A
#
# COMPACT_ATOMS: atom_id res chain seq x y z
N GLY A 1 2.30 2.64 -30.65
CA GLY A 1 2.74 3.53 -31.75
C GLY A 1 3.48 2.75 -32.82
N LYS A 2 3.63 3.30 -34.03
CA LYS A 2 4.43 2.69 -35.13
C LYS A 2 5.91 3.13 -35.14
N CYS A 3 6.27 4.17 -34.37
CA CYS A 3 7.63 4.69 -34.31
C CYS A 3 8.38 4.11 -33.10
N ILE A 4 9.62 3.67 -33.32
CA ILE A 4 10.50 3.09 -32.30
C ILE A 4 11.74 3.98 -32.16
N ILE A 5 12.08 4.35 -30.92
CA ILE A 5 13.37 4.93 -30.57
C ILE A 5 14.11 3.90 -29.72
N SER A 6 15.34 3.56 -30.12
CA SER A 6 16.18 2.57 -29.44
C SER A 6 17.47 3.20 -28.92
N GLY A 7 17.84 2.89 -27.67
CA GLY A 7 19.11 3.29 -27.05
C GLY A 7 20.27 2.33 -27.32
N LEU A 8 20.03 1.27 -28.11
CA LEU A 8 21.01 0.24 -28.49
C LEU A 8 21.74 -0.40 -27.29
N ASP A 9 21.02 -0.56 -26.18
CA ASP A 9 21.48 -1.18 -24.94
C ASP A 9 22.69 -0.49 -24.27
N TYR A 10 22.92 0.79 -24.58
CA TYR A 10 24.11 1.52 -24.12
C TYR A 10 23.84 2.51 -22.99
N GLN A 11 22.90 3.44 -23.17
CA GLN A 11 22.60 4.52 -22.21
C GLN A 11 21.09 4.79 -22.15
N SER A 12 20.67 5.89 -21.53
CA SER A 12 19.25 6.28 -21.57
C SER A 12 18.81 6.63 -22.99
N VAL A 13 17.54 6.38 -23.33
CA VAL A 13 17.06 6.46 -24.72
C VAL A 13 16.69 7.89 -25.12
N VAL A 14 15.87 8.57 -24.30
CA VAL A 14 15.41 9.94 -24.56
C VAL A 14 15.80 10.84 -23.39
N TYR A 15 16.42 11.97 -23.68
CA TYR A 15 16.75 13.02 -22.71
C TYR A 15 15.87 14.24 -22.95
N ILE A 16 15.12 14.64 -21.92
CA ILE A 16 14.28 15.84 -21.91
C ILE A 16 14.88 16.84 -20.92
N GLU A 17 15.78 17.66 -21.43
CA GLU A 17 16.45 18.71 -20.66
C GLU A 17 15.70 20.06 -20.73
N GLY A 18 14.91 20.26 -21.79
CA GLY A 18 14.09 21.45 -21.99
C GLY A 18 12.76 21.41 -21.24
N ASN A 19 12.07 22.54 -21.27
CA ASN A 19 10.71 22.69 -20.73
C ASN A 19 9.67 22.61 -21.85
N ASN A 20 8.43 22.24 -21.52
CA ASN A 20 7.30 22.18 -22.46
C ASN A 20 7.52 21.22 -23.64
N VAL A 21 8.28 20.15 -23.42
CA VAL A 21 8.53 19.08 -24.38
C VAL A 21 7.43 18.03 -24.26
N HIS A 22 6.94 17.56 -25.41
CA HIS A 22 5.94 16.50 -25.49
C HIS A 22 6.52 15.29 -26.22
N VAL A 23 6.56 14.15 -25.54
CA VAL A 23 6.94 12.84 -26.10
C VAL A 23 5.69 11.98 -26.12
N LYS A 24 5.17 11.66 -27.31
CA LYS A 24 3.89 10.95 -27.45
C LYS A 24 3.87 9.84 -28.49
N ASN A 25 3.11 8.78 -28.22
CA ASN A 25 2.79 7.70 -29.17
C ASN A 25 4.00 6.90 -29.69
N LEU A 26 5.06 6.76 -28.87
CA LEU A 26 6.31 6.08 -29.24
C LEU A 26 6.43 4.71 -28.57
N VAL A 27 7.25 3.85 -29.18
CA VAL A 27 7.91 2.75 -28.47
C VAL A 27 9.33 3.21 -28.14
N ILE A 28 9.69 3.18 -26.87
CA ILE A 28 11.01 3.59 -26.37
C ILE A 28 11.66 2.36 -25.76
N THR A 29 12.81 1.94 -26.27
CA THR A 29 13.36 0.62 -25.98
C THR A 29 14.89 0.57 -25.92
N GLY A 30 15.43 -0.47 -25.27
CA GLY A 30 16.84 -0.81 -25.34
C GLY A 30 17.72 0.24 -24.66
N SER A 31 17.40 0.59 -23.42
CA SER A 31 18.32 1.40 -22.61
C SER A 31 19.52 0.57 -22.17
N GLY A 32 20.57 1.25 -21.70
CA GLY A 32 21.65 0.61 -20.94
C GLY A 32 21.17 -0.09 -19.66
N GLY A 33 22.13 -0.69 -18.95
CA GLY A 33 21.89 -1.49 -17.74
C GLY A 33 22.55 -0.95 -16.48
N SER A 34 23.04 0.28 -16.48
CA SER A 34 23.72 0.87 -15.31
C SER A 34 22.72 1.41 -14.30
N HIS A 35 22.75 0.86 -13.07
CA HIS A 35 22.03 1.45 -11.94
C HIS A 35 22.67 2.76 -11.49
N ASP A 36 23.99 2.91 -11.61
CA ASP A 36 24.70 4.11 -11.16
C ASP A 36 24.39 5.31 -12.06
N LEU A 37 24.29 5.09 -13.38
CA LEU A 37 23.95 6.14 -14.34
C LEU A 37 22.44 6.36 -14.47
N ILE A 38 21.63 5.46 -13.90
CA ILE A 38 20.16 5.42 -14.03
C ILE A 38 19.80 5.39 -15.52
N ASP A 39 20.22 4.32 -16.21
CA ASP A 39 19.87 4.14 -17.62
C ASP A 39 18.36 3.90 -17.77
N CYS A 40 17.67 4.81 -18.45
CA CYS A 40 16.22 4.80 -18.52
C CYS A 40 15.67 4.98 -19.94
N GLY A 41 14.38 4.70 -20.12
CA GLY A 41 13.67 5.03 -21.35
C GLY A 41 13.60 6.54 -21.56
N VAL A 42 13.15 7.27 -20.55
CA VAL A 42 13.03 8.73 -20.61
C VAL A 42 13.64 9.37 -19.37
N LYS A 43 14.66 10.22 -19.56
CA LYS A 43 15.28 11.02 -18.52
C LYS A 43 14.78 12.46 -18.61
N ILE A 44 14.24 12.99 -17.52
CA ILE A 44 13.62 14.32 -17.47
C ILE A 44 14.32 15.16 -16.42
N THR A 45 14.89 16.28 -16.85
CA THR A 45 15.51 17.29 -15.98
C THR A 45 14.91 18.69 -16.19
N GLY A 46 14.21 18.93 -17.30
CA GLY A 46 13.37 20.11 -17.49
C GLY A 46 11.95 19.91 -16.99
N SER A 47 11.18 20.99 -16.82
CA SER A 47 9.84 21.04 -16.19
C SER A 47 8.71 21.31 -17.19
N ASN A 48 7.46 21.03 -16.77
CA ASN A 48 6.26 21.17 -17.62
C ASN A 48 6.28 20.28 -18.87
N ASN A 49 6.94 19.13 -18.79
CA ASN A 49 7.01 18.18 -19.89
C ASN A 49 5.86 17.17 -19.84
N THR A 50 5.58 16.55 -20.96
CA THR A 50 4.58 15.46 -21.05
C THR A 50 5.19 14.25 -21.73
N VAL A 51 5.09 13.09 -21.08
CA VAL A 51 5.32 11.78 -21.68
C VAL A 51 4.00 11.04 -21.69
N GLU A 52 3.44 10.81 -22.88
CA GLU A 52 2.07 10.33 -23.02
C GLU A 52 1.91 9.20 -24.04
N ASN A 53 1.11 8.18 -23.72
CA ASN A 53 0.78 7.10 -24.65
C ASN A 53 2.02 6.41 -25.24
N CYS A 54 3.11 6.31 -24.47
CA CYS A 54 4.33 5.62 -24.88
C CYS A 54 4.36 4.19 -24.31
N ARG A 55 4.98 3.27 -25.06
CA ARG A 55 5.39 1.96 -24.57
C ARG A 55 6.88 2.00 -24.29
N ILE A 56 7.25 1.96 -23.02
CA ILE A 56 8.63 1.98 -22.54
C ILE A 56 8.97 0.57 -22.08
N GLN A 57 9.79 -0.14 -22.84
CA GLN A 57 10.06 -1.56 -22.64
C GLN A 57 11.55 -1.85 -22.83
N GLU A 58 12.08 -2.92 -22.23
CA GLU A 58 13.52 -3.22 -22.30
C GLU A 58 14.40 -2.02 -21.94
N CYS A 59 13.97 -1.27 -20.93
CA CYS A 59 14.76 -0.21 -20.31
C CYS A 59 15.01 -0.60 -18.85
N LEU A 60 16.17 -0.28 -18.27
CA LEU A 60 16.42 -0.62 -16.86
C LEU A 60 15.42 0.15 -15.98
N PHE A 61 15.37 1.47 -16.11
CA PHE A 61 14.31 2.31 -15.53
C PHE A 61 13.37 2.81 -16.63
N GLY A 62 12.08 3.01 -16.33
CA GLY A 62 11.13 3.54 -17.32
C GLY A 62 11.30 5.04 -17.55
N VAL A 63 10.83 5.83 -16.58
CA VAL A 63 10.95 7.30 -16.59
C VAL A 63 11.67 7.77 -15.32
N ASP A 64 12.74 8.55 -15.48
CA ASP A 64 13.44 9.21 -14.38
C ASP A 64 13.16 10.72 -14.42
N ILE A 65 12.49 11.26 -13.40
CA ILE A 65 12.26 12.69 -13.20
C ILE A 65 13.18 13.15 -12.07
N PHE A 66 14.21 13.90 -12.44
CA PHE A 66 15.24 14.34 -11.51
C PHE A 66 15.27 15.86 -11.41
N LYS A 67 15.02 16.38 -10.20
CA LYS A 67 15.03 17.82 -9.89
C LYS A 67 14.13 18.63 -10.83
N SER A 68 12.94 18.11 -11.10
CA SER A 68 12.02 18.71 -12.06
C SER A 68 10.56 18.67 -11.60
N ASP A 69 9.82 19.70 -11.98
CA ASP A 69 8.47 19.97 -11.49
C ASP A 69 7.42 20.00 -12.62
N ASN A 70 6.16 19.82 -12.21
CA ASN A 70 4.97 20.00 -13.07
C ASN A 70 4.96 19.14 -14.34
N ASN A 71 5.63 17.98 -14.35
CA ASN A 71 5.61 17.07 -15.49
C ASN A 71 4.40 16.14 -15.43
N LEU A 72 3.95 15.71 -16.61
CA LEU A 72 2.81 14.84 -16.82
C LEU A 72 3.29 13.51 -17.43
N ILE A 73 3.15 12.42 -16.69
CA ILE A 73 3.43 11.05 -17.17
C ILE A 73 2.07 10.36 -17.30
N LEU A 74 1.59 10.23 -18.54
CA LEU A 74 0.19 9.91 -18.82
C LEU A 74 0.05 8.66 -19.69
N HIS A 75 -0.78 7.70 -19.28
CA HIS A 75 -1.19 6.59 -20.16
C HIS A 75 -0.04 5.80 -20.80
N ASN A 76 1.10 5.67 -20.09
CA ASN A 76 2.24 4.92 -20.58
C ASN A 76 2.17 3.46 -20.10
N GLU A 77 2.68 2.55 -20.93
CA GLU A 77 2.94 1.15 -20.57
C GLU A 77 4.44 1.00 -20.31
N ILE A 78 4.82 0.57 -19.11
CA ILE A 78 6.22 0.57 -18.66
C ILE A 78 6.63 -0.81 -18.13
N SER A 79 7.73 -1.34 -18.67
CA SER A 79 8.37 -2.58 -18.20
C SER A 79 9.89 -2.47 -18.18
N SER A 80 10.53 -3.21 -17.28
CA SER A 80 11.99 -3.20 -17.13
C SER A 80 12.66 -4.29 -17.99
N LEU A 81 14.00 -4.29 -18.08
CA LEU A 81 14.80 -5.32 -18.76
C LEU A 81 14.32 -6.74 -18.44
N SER A 82 13.87 -7.49 -19.44
CA SER A 82 13.30 -8.84 -19.26
C SER A 82 14.34 -9.85 -18.74
N ARG A 83 15.60 -9.67 -19.16
CA ARG A 83 16.74 -10.52 -18.79
C ARG A 83 17.21 -10.41 -17.33
N ARG A 84 16.58 -9.56 -16.51
CA ARG A 84 16.97 -9.36 -15.11
C ARG A 84 15.94 -9.94 -14.17
N GLU A 85 16.42 -10.55 -13.10
CA GLU A 85 15.56 -10.93 -11.98
C GLU A 85 14.94 -9.70 -11.32
N LYS A 86 13.79 -9.90 -10.66
CA LYS A 86 12.98 -8.82 -10.06
C LYS A 86 13.79 -7.84 -9.20
N ALA A 87 14.70 -8.35 -8.36
CA ALA A 87 15.51 -7.52 -7.47
C ALA A 87 16.55 -6.63 -8.20
N LEU A 88 16.93 -6.99 -9.43
CA LEU A 88 17.95 -6.32 -10.24
C LEU A 88 17.36 -5.48 -11.38
N LYS A 89 16.03 -5.49 -11.53
CA LYS A 89 15.30 -4.57 -12.40
C LYS A 89 15.35 -3.16 -11.81
N GLY A 90 15.15 -2.16 -12.66
CA GLY A 90 14.99 -0.78 -12.23
C GLY A 90 13.52 -0.44 -11.99
N ASP A 91 13.29 0.83 -11.72
CA ASP A 91 11.99 1.35 -11.31
C ASP A 91 11.18 1.81 -12.53
N ALA A 92 9.86 1.62 -12.52
CA ALA A 92 8.97 2.07 -13.60
C ALA A 92 9.04 3.59 -13.77
N ILE A 93 8.80 4.31 -12.68
CA ILE A 93 8.90 5.76 -12.63
C ILE A 93 9.66 6.12 -11.35
N ARG A 94 10.65 7.00 -11.48
CA ARG A 94 11.45 7.51 -10.37
C ARG A 94 11.27 9.02 -10.27
N LEU A 95 10.66 9.46 -9.18
CA LEU A 95 10.64 10.87 -8.79
C LEU A 95 11.76 11.13 -7.79
N TRP A 96 12.65 12.07 -8.09
CA TRP A 96 13.74 12.42 -7.19
C TRP A 96 13.93 13.93 -7.10
N TRP A 97 13.66 14.51 -5.93
CA TRP A 97 13.58 15.97 -5.72
C TRP A 97 12.60 16.66 -6.70
N ALA A 98 11.43 16.08 -6.87
CA ALA A 98 10.46 16.49 -7.88
C ALA A 98 9.14 16.91 -7.24
N LYS A 99 8.52 18.00 -7.72
CA LYS A 99 7.27 18.53 -7.15
C LYS A 99 6.16 18.72 -8.17
N ARG A 100 4.92 18.54 -7.71
CA ARG A 100 3.70 18.82 -8.49
C ARG A 100 3.64 18.05 -9.82
N ASN A 101 4.27 16.90 -9.91
CA ASN A 101 4.16 16.03 -11.06
C ASN A 101 2.87 15.21 -10.98
N THR A 102 2.29 14.90 -12.13
CA THR A 102 1.09 14.06 -12.25
C THR A 102 1.43 12.79 -13.01
N LEU A 103 1.19 11.66 -12.36
CA LEU A 103 1.37 10.32 -12.90
C LEU A 103 -0.02 9.73 -13.00
N LYS A 104 -0.60 9.73 -14.21
CA LYS A 104 -2.00 9.35 -14.40
C LYS A 104 -2.20 8.28 -15.47
N GLY A 105 -3.01 7.27 -15.15
CA GLY A 105 -3.45 6.29 -16.15
C GLY A 105 -2.34 5.37 -16.67
N ASN A 106 -1.17 5.33 -16.03
CA ASN A 106 -0.06 4.50 -16.47
C ASN A 106 -0.25 3.05 -16.02
N TYR A 107 0.33 2.13 -16.79
CA TYR A 107 0.40 0.72 -16.48
C TYR A 107 1.86 0.30 -16.37
N TRP A 108 2.27 -0.27 -15.24
CA TRP A 108 3.59 -0.86 -15.08
C TRP A 108 3.55 -2.30 -14.57
N HIS A 109 4.43 -3.11 -15.15
CA HIS A 109 4.58 -4.52 -14.83
C HIS A 109 6.03 -4.95 -15.09
N ASP A 110 6.45 -6.07 -14.49
CA ASP A 110 7.81 -6.59 -14.64
C ASP A 110 8.89 -5.53 -14.41
N VAL A 111 8.66 -4.68 -13.40
CA VAL A 111 9.65 -3.74 -12.86
C VAL A 111 10.00 -4.14 -11.42
N ARG A 112 10.97 -3.43 -10.84
CA ARG A 112 11.25 -3.57 -9.42
C ARG A 112 10.24 -2.78 -8.59
N ASP A 113 10.28 -1.45 -8.69
CA ASP A 113 9.44 -0.54 -7.93
C ASP A 113 8.86 0.59 -8.80
N MET A 114 7.98 1.42 -8.25
CA MET A 114 7.87 2.84 -8.59
C MET A 114 8.27 3.65 -7.35
N VAL A 115 9.13 4.67 -7.50
CA VAL A 115 9.74 5.34 -6.35
C VAL A 115 9.45 6.83 -6.32
N VAL A 116 9.17 7.34 -5.12
CA VAL A 116 8.97 8.75 -4.82
C VAL A 116 9.91 9.17 -3.70
N TRP A 117 11.01 9.81 -4.08
CA TRP A 117 12.11 10.17 -3.19
C TRP A 117 12.24 11.69 -3.06
N TYR A 118 12.25 12.20 -1.82
CA TYR A 118 12.44 13.63 -1.53
C TYR A 118 11.51 14.55 -2.34
N SER A 119 10.31 14.07 -2.65
CA SER A 119 9.41 14.64 -3.65
C SER A 119 8.04 14.93 -3.02
N SER A 120 7.43 16.07 -3.37
CA SER A 120 6.23 16.56 -2.70
C SER A 120 5.16 17.08 -3.65
N GLU A 121 3.91 17.13 -3.18
CA GLU A 121 2.78 17.67 -3.95
C GLU A 121 2.49 16.92 -5.26
N ASN A 122 2.95 15.68 -5.40
CA ASN A 122 2.70 14.89 -6.60
C ASN A 122 1.33 14.20 -6.52
N LEU A 123 0.73 13.97 -7.68
CA LEU A 123 -0.51 13.23 -7.84
C LEU A 123 -0.21 11.92 -8.58
N ILE A 124 -0.52 10.80 -7.94
CA ILE A 124 -0.43 9.46 -8.51
C ILE A 124 -1.86 8.92 -8.59
N GLU A 125 -2.42 8.91 -9.79
CA GLU A 125 -3.86 8.71 -10.01
C GLU A 125 -4.19 7.69 -11.10
N GLU A 126 -5.19 6.82 -10.87
CA GLU A 126 -5.74 5.92 -11.90
C GLU A 126 -4.68 5.04 -12.58
N ASN A 127 -3.59 4.70 -11.88
CA ASN A 127 -2.55 3.84 -12.43
C ASN A 127 -2.78 2.38 -12.05
N MET A 128 -2.22 1.48 -12.87
CA MET A 128 -2.22 0.05 -12.61
C MET A 128 -0.79 -0.48 -12.46
N GLY A 129 -0.52 -1.17 -11.36
CA GLY A 129 0.80 -1.77 -11.06
C GLY A 129 0.68 -3.26 -10.74
N VAL A 130 1.35 -4.11 -11.53
CA VAL A 130 1.19 -5.57 -11.42
C VAL A 130 2.52 -6.30 -11.21
N GLY A 131 2.59 -7.16 -10.20
CA GLY A 131 3.69 -8.14 -10.07
C GLY A 131 5.02 -7.56 -9.60
N ASN A 132 5.05 -6.34 -9.07
CA ASN A 132 6.27 -5.62 -8.69
C ASN A 132 6.70 -5.98 -7.26
N ARG A 133 7.84 -5.45 -6.81
CA ARG A 133 8.21 -5.51 -5.40
C ARG A 133 7.41 -4.46 -4.62
N TYR A 134 7.52 -3.18 -4.99
CA TYR A 134 6.65 -2.12 -4.47
C TYR A 134 5.86 -1.50 -5.62
N SER A 135 4.52 -1.43 -5.55
CA SER A 135 3.79 -0.63 -6.56
C SER A 135 4.09 0.83 -6.42
N ILE A 136 4.19 1.35 -5.19
CA ILE A 136 4.74 2.67 -4.91
C ILE A 136 5.56 2.63 -3.63
N HIS A 137 6.77 3.17 -3.69
CA HIS A 137 7.68 3.28 -2.57
C HIS A 137 8.02 4.76 -2.32
N PHE A 138 7.49 5.31 -1.23
CA PHE A 138 7.80 6.67 -0.77
C PHE A 138 8.93 6.65 0.23
N MET A 139 9.82 7.63 0.14
CA MET A 139 10.81 7.88 1.18
C MET A 139 11.13 9.38 1.25
N TYR A 140 10.91 9.97 2.43
CA TYR A 140 11.05 11.42 2.67
C TYR A 140 10.21 12.28 1.71
N ALA A 141 8.98 11.86 1.42
CA ALA A 141 8.15 12.40 0.35
C ALA A 141 6.78 12.86 0.90
N HIS A 142 6.70 14.14 1.25
CA HIS A 142 5.55 14.71 1.97
C HIS A 142 4.46 15.27 1.03
N ASN A 143 3.23 15.37 1.54
CA ASN A 143 2.11 16.05 0.86
C ASN A 143 1.80 15.48 -0.54
N ASN A 144 1.85 14.16 -0.71
CA ASN A 144 1.50 13.49 -1.96
C ASN A 144 0.08 12.94 -1.93
N ARG A 145 -0.52 12.76 -3.10
CA ARG A 145 -1.88 12.24 -3.28
C ARG A 145 -1.84 10.95 -4.09
N ILE A 146 -2.48 9.91 -3.57
CA ILE A 146 -2.55 8.57 -4.20
C ILE A 146 -4.04 8.25 -4.34
N ARG A 147 -4.58 8.28 -5.56
CA ARG A 147 -6.03 8.14 -5.76
C ARG A 147 -6.42 7.18 -6.87
N GLY A 148 -7.39 6.30 -6.62
CA GLY A 148 -8.00 5.50 -7.69
C GLY A 148 -7.05 4.53 -8.38
N ASN A 149 -5.92 4.16 -7.76
CA ASN A 149 -4.96 3.23 -8.36
C ASN A 149 -5.33 1.78 -8.04
N GLU A 150 -4.92 0.88 -8.92
CA GLU A 150 -5.13 -0.56 -8.77
C GLU A 150 -3.80 -1.32 -8.76
N PHE A 151 -3.51 -2.01 -7.67
CA PHE A 151 -2.25 -2.70 -7.47
C PHE A 151 -2.45 -4.19 -7.19
N TYR A 152 -1.98 -5.04 -8.10
CA TYR A 152 -2.20 -6.48 -8.06
C TYR A 152 -0.92 -7.29 -7.92
N ASN A 153 -0.91 -8.25 -7.00
CA ASN A 153 0.14 -9.27 -6.88
C ASN A 153 1.55 -8.70 -6.70
N ASN A 154 1.65 -7.55 -6.02
CA ASN A 154 2.92 -6.91 -5.68
C ASN A 154 3.41 -7.44 -4.33
N SER A 155 4.71 -7.50 -4.05
CA SER A 155 5.16 -7.89 -2.70
C SER A 155 4.66 -6.91 -1.64
N VAL A 156 4.60 -5.63 -2.01
CA VAL A 156 3.99 -4.55 -1.27
C VAL A 156 3.21 -3.66 -2.24
N GLY A 157 1.99 -3.27 -1.89
CA GLY A 157 1.23 -2.30 -2.66
C GLY A 157 1.85 -0.90 -2.56
N VAL A 158 1.59 -0.21 -1.46
CA VAL A 158 2.16 1.12 -1.18
C VAL A 158 2.97 1.05 0.11
N PHE A 159 4.17 1.62 0.11
CA PHE A 159 4.97 1.77 1.31
C PHE A 159 5.32 3.24 1.54
N LEU A 160 4.88 3.78 2.68
CA LEU A 160 5.18 5.14 3.13
C LEU A 160 6.34 5.08 4.13
N MET A 161 7.49 5.68 3.81
CA MET A 161 8.64 5.82 4.73
C MET A 161 8.99 7.27 4.99
N TYR A 162 9.13 7.61 6.27
CA TYR A 162 9.68 8.92 6.71
C TYR A 162 8.96 10.11 6.08
N SER A 163 7.65 9.95 5.84
CA SER A 163 6.83 10.85 5.03
C SER A 163 5.62 11.32 5.83
N GLU A 164 5.07 12.49 5.47
CA GLU A 164 3.95 13.09 6.19
C GLU A 164 2.91 13.65 5.23
N ARG A 165 1.66 13.74 5.69
CA ARG A 165 0.55 14.41 4.97
C ARG A 165 0.21 13.75 3.63
N THR A 166 0.36 12.42 3.53
CA THR A 166 -0.12 11.68 2.37
C THR A 166 -1.63 11.51 2.47
N ILE A 167 -2.32 11.77 1.36
CA ILE A 167 -3.76 11.48 1.22
C ILE A 167 -3.89 10.33 0.23
N MET A 168 -4.39 9.18 0.71
CA MET A 168 -4.59 7.97 -0.07
C MET A 168 -6.08 7.64 -0.10
N THR A 169 -6.71 7.76 -1.27
CA THR A 169 -8.16 7.55 -1.41
C THR A 169 -8.55 6.61 -2.55
N ASP A 170 -9.58 5.80 -2.32
CA ASP A 170 -10.26 5.05 -3.39
C ASP A 170 -9.32 4.11 -4.18
N ASN A 171 -8.23 3.62 -3.57
CA ASN A 171 -7.31 2.68 -4.20
C ASN A 171 -7.71 1.24 -3.89
N LEU A 172 -7.48 0.34 -4.85
CA LEU A 172 -7.56 -1.10 -4.66
C LEU A 172 -6.15 -1.70 -4.63
N ILE A 173 -5.83 -2.41 -3.56
CA ILE A 173 -4.58 -3.17 -3.44
C ILE A 173 -4.94 -4.61 -3.09
N MET A 174 -4.53 -5.53 -3.97
CA MET A 174 -4.92 -6.92 -3.87
C MET A 174 -3.77 -7.88 -4.13
N GLY A 175 -3.71 -8.96 -3.36
CA GLY A 175 -2.79 -10.07 -3.65
C GLY A 175 -1.36 -9.82 -3.19
N SER A 176 -1.14 -8.97 -2.20
CA SER A 176 0.20 -8.76 -1.64
C SER A 176 0.57 -9.91 -0.71
N VAL A 177 1.12 -10.98 -1.29
CA VAL A 177 1.51 -12.22 -0.59
C VAL A 177 3.03 -12.39 -0.56
N GLY A 178 3.53 -13.17 0.40
CA GLY A 178 4.96 -13.48 0.55
C GLY A 178 5.57 -12.91 1.84
N ILE A 179 6.91 -12.78 1.88
CA ILE A 179 7.66 -12.44 3.09
C ILE A 179 7.30 -11.03 3.62
N SER A 180 7.14 -10.05 2.74
CA SER A 180 6.67 -8.70 3.10
C SER A 180 5.15 -8.61 3.09
N GLY A 181 4.52 -9.12 2.02
CA GLY A 181 3.10 -9.47 1.95
C GLY A 181 2.10 -8.42 2.47
N MET A 182 2.22 -7.15 2.09
CA MET A 182 1.40 -6.09 2.67
C MET A 182 0.72 -5.19 1.63
N CYS A 183 -0.53 -4.79 1.86
CA CYS A 183 -1.16 -3.82 0.98
C CYS A 183 -0.59 -2.42 1.21
N LEU A 184 -0.63 -1.94 2.45
CA LEU A 184 -0.10 -0.64 2.86
C LEU A 184 0.91 -0.82 4.01
N GLY A 185 2.15 -0.42 3.80
CA GLY A 185 3.15 -0.28 4.86
C GLY A 185 3.35 1.18 5.25
N MET A 186 3.38 1.47 6.55
CA MET A 186 3.69 2.79 7.09
C MET A 186 4.83 2.66 8.09
N LYS A 187 5.98 3.27 7.76
CA LYS A 187 7.14 3.33 8.64
C LYS A 187 7.54 4.76 8.93
N GLU A 188 7.46 5.12 10.20
CA GLU A 188 7.82 6.44 10.70
C GLU A 188 7.11 7.57 9.92
N THR A 189 5.78 7.49 9.81
CA THR A 189 4.97 8.43 9.01
C THR A 189 3.82 9.04 9.79
N SER A 190 3.49 10.32 9.54
CA SER A 190 2.49 11.07 10.32
C SER A 190 1.53 11.92 9.47
N SER A 191 0.42 12.36 10.07
CA SER A 191 -0.60 13.21 9.40
C SER A 191 -1.19 12.61 8.12
N ASN A 192 -1.16 11.28 7.96
CA ASN A 192 -1.70 10.63 6.77
C ASN A 192 -3.21 10.42 6.87
N GLN A 193 -3.88 10.46 5.72
CA GLN A 193 -5.29 10.17 5.57
C GLN A 193 -5.46 9.00 4.61
N ILE A 194 -5.86 7.85 5.14
CA ILE A 194 -6.09 6.61 4.40
C ILE A 194 -7.60 6.36 4.40
N ILE A 195 -8.27 6.73 3.31
CA ILE A 195 -9.73 6.85 3.27
C ILE A 195 -10.33 6.09 2.09
N ASN A 196 -11.40 5.31 2.29
CA ASN A 196 -12.12 4.61 1.21
C ASN A 196 -11.25 3.65 0.35
N ASN A 197 -10.16 3.11 0.88
CA ASN A 197 -9.34 2.15 0.15
C ASN A 197 -9.82 0.72 0.39
N ARG A 198 -9.46 -0.18 -0.53
CA ARG A 198 -9.75 -1.61 -0.45
C ARG A 198 -8.43 -2.36 -0.37
N PHE A 199 -8.21 -3.04 0.75
CA PHE A 199 -7.01 -3.82 1.04
C PHE A 199 -7.39 -5.29 1.15
N ILE A 200 -7.16 -6.04 0.06
CA ILE A 200 -7.79 -7.34 -0.16
C ILE A 200 -6.74 -8.44 -0.35
N TYR A 201 -6.92 -9.59 0.29
CA TYR A 201 -6.16 -10.81 0.01
C TYR A 201 -4.63 -10.62 0.12
N SER A 202 -4.15 -10.25 1.31
CA SER A 202 -2.73 -10.02 1.59
C SER A 202 -2.28 -10.66 2.91
N ALA A 203 -0.97 -10.80 3.14
CA ALA A 203 -0.53 -11.28 4.46
C ALA A 203 -0.91 -10.26 5.55
N GLU A 204 -0.78 -8.97 5.25
CA GLU A 204 -1.19 -7.84 6.06
C GLU A 204 -1.95 -6.81 5.21
N GLY A 205 -3.11 -6.34 5.70
CA GLY A 205 -3.83 -5.24 5.05
C GLY A 205 -3.08 -3.93 5.23
N ILE A 206 -3.00 -3.44 6.47
CA ILE A 206 -2.26 -2.23 6.83
C ILE A 206 -1.24 -2.53 7.92
N HIS A 207 0.02 -2.15 7.70
CA HIS A 207 1.10 -2.32 8.64
C HIS A 207 1.56 -0.98 9.23
N PHE A 208 1.66 -0.93 10.55
CA PHE A 208 2.10 0.21 11.32
C PHE A 208 3.46 -0.09 11.97
N ASP A 209 4.48 0.63 11.54
CA ASP A 209 5.81 0.68 12.16
C ASP A 209 6.07 2.13 12.60
N VAL A 210 6.03 2.37 13.92
CA VAL A 210 6.21 3.68 14.56
C VAL A 210 5.47 4.82 13.83
N SER A 211 4.21 4.59 13.45
CA SER A 211 3.36 5.53 12.69
C SER A 211 2.04 5.81 13.41
N PRO A 212 1.78 7.03 13.91
CA PRO A 212 2.54 8.27 13.71
C PRO A 212 3.93 8.31 14.38
N TYR A 213 4.89 8.92 13.69
CA TYR A 213 6.24 9.13 14.21
C TYR A 213 6.37 10.44 14.98
N VAL A 214 5.84 11.52 14.38
CA VAL A 214 5.86 12.85 14.98
C VAL A 214 4.78 12.92 16.07
N PRO A 215 5.13 13.27 17.33
CA PRO A 215 4.16 13.42 18.40
C PRO A 215 3.03 14.38 18.02
N GLU A 216 1.83 14.12 18.53
CA GLU A 216 0.61 14.92 18.31
C GLU A 216 0.09 14.97 16.86
N GLN A 217 0.84 14.47 15.88
CA GLN A 217 0.36 14.34 14.51
C GLN A 217 -0.40 13.03 14.33
N ILE A 218 -1.67 13.14 13.97
CA ILE A 218 -2.58 12.00 13.92
C ILE A 218 -2.65 11.41 12.51
N ASN A 219 -2.60 10.09 12.40
CA ASN A 219 -3.01 9.40 11.18
C ASN A 219 -4.50 9.04 11.26
N THR A 220 -5.23 9.24 10.16
CA THR A 220 -6.65 8.89 10.05
C THR A 220 -6.83 7.73 9.08
N ILE A 221 -7.46 6.65 9.54
CA ILE A 221 -7.77 5.46 8.78
C ILE A 221 -9.28 5.25 8.85
N GLN A 222 -9.95 5.56 7.74
CA GLN A 222 -11.41 5.66 7.74
C GLN A 222 -12.06 5.07 6.50
N ASN A 223 -13.22 4.41 6.66
CA ASN A 223 -14.04 3.88 5.55
C ASN A 223 -13.29 2.90 4.63
N ASN A 224 -12.22 2.26 5.09
CA ASN A 224 -11.51 1.29 4.27
C ASN A 224 -12.15 -0.09 4.41
N GLU A 225 -12.16 -0.86 3.32
CA GLU A 225 -12.42 -2.30 3.33
C GLU A 225 -11.10 -3.04 3.54
N ILE A 226 -11.05 -3.89 4.56
CA ILE A 226 -9.87 -4.68 4.90
C ILE A 226 -10.31 -6.12 5.01
N ALA A 227 -9.98 -6.91 3.97
CA ALA A 227 -10.59 -8.22 3.82
C ALA A 227 -9.64 -9.29 3.33
N PHE A 228 -9.96 -10.54 3.70
CA PHE A 228 -9.22 -11.73 3.28
C PHE A 228 -7.72 -11.67 3.62
N CYS A 229 -7.35 -10.90 4.64
CA CYS A 229 -5.96 -10.72 5.02
C CYS A 229 -5.55 -11.65 6.16
N GLY A 230 -4.26 -12.03 6.18
CA GLY A 230 -3.67 -12.78 7.30
C GLY A 230 -3.69 -12.01 8.61
N ALA A 231 -3.55 -10.69 8.55
CA ALA A 231 -3.92 -9.73 9.59
C ALA A 231 -4.54 -8.51 8.90
N GLY A 232 -5.71 -8.06 9.32
CA GLY A 232 -6.35 -6.89 8.74
C GLY A 232 -5.50 -5.64 8.96
N MET A 233 -5.17 -5.36 10.22
CA MET A 233 -4.13 -4.41 10.61
C MET A 233 -3.04 -5.10 11.43
N PHE A 234 -1.79 -4.73 11.19
CA PHE A 234 -0.64 -5.22 11.93
C PHE A 234 0.09 -4.04 12.58
N PHE A 235 0.28 -4.11 13.89
CA PHE A 235 1.05 -3.14 14.65
C PHE A 235 2.38 -3.77 15.07
N HIS A 236 3.49 -3.25 14.56
CA HIS A 236 4.83 -3.68 14.97
C HIS A 236 5.17 -3.18 16.39
N THR A 237 4.62 -2.04 16.79
CA THR A 237 4.85 -1.41 18.09
C THR A 237 3.54 -0.98 18.76
N ASN A 238 3.61 -0.52 20.01
CA ASN A 238 2.46 0.03 20.76
C ASN A 238 2.08 1.45 20.31
N GLN A 239 2.10 1.68 19.01
CA GLN A 239 1.99 3.02 18.48
C GLN A 239 0.64 3.64 18.82
N GLU A 240 0.66 4.88 19.29
CA GLU A 240 -0.52 5.70 19.60
C GLU A 240 -0.72 6.79 18.55
N GLY A 241 -1.86 7.48 18.59
CA GLY A 241 -2.12 8.63 17.71
C GLY A 241 -2.73 8.27 16.35
N ASN A 242 -3.28 7.06 16.19
CA ASN A 242 -4.12 6.73 15.05
C ASN A 242 -5.61 6.87 15.42
N ILE A 243 -6.40 7.43 14.50
CA ILE A 243 -7.87 7.38 14.53
C ILE A 243 -8.32 6.36 13.50
N ILE A 244 -8.94 5.28 13.97
CA ILE A 244 -9.36 4.14 13.17
C ILE A 244 -10.87 4.00 13.33
N LYS A 245 -11.61 4.43 12.30
CA LYS A 245 -13.07 4.51 12.39
C LYS A 245 -13.78 4.13 11.13
N GLN A 246 -14.98 3.55 11.24
CA GLN A 246 -15.83 3.25 10.08
C GLN A 246 -15.19 2.32 9.05
N ASN A 247 -14.19 1.52 9.43
CA ASN A 247 -13.60 0.54 8.54
C ASN A 247 -14.41 -0.77 8.57
N TYR A 248 -14.41 -1.46 7.43
CA TYR A 248 -15.10 -2.72 7.22
C TYR A 248 -14.08 -3.87 7.24
N PHE A 249 -14.01 -4.56 8.37
CA PHE A 249 -13.14 -5.72 8.54
C PHE A 249 -13.96 -7.00 8.35
N HIS A 250 -13.58 -7.81 7.36
CA HIS A 250 -14.23 -9.10 7.17
C HIS A 250 -13.33 -10.17 6.55
N ASN A 251 -13.59 -11.42 6.89
CA ASN A 251 -12.88 -12.59 6.40
C ASN A 251 -11.36 -12.54 6.58
N ASN A 252 -10.87 -11.75 7.54
CA ASN A 252 -9.47 -11.76 7.93
C ASN A 252 -9.21 -12.93 8.86
N LEU A 253 -7.98 -13.44 8.88
CA LEU A 253 -7.58 -14.46 9.85
C LEU A 253 -7.56 -13.89 11.28
N SER A 254 -7.11 -12.64 11.40
CA SER A 254 -7.16 -11.83 12.61
C SER A 254 -7.46 -10.39 12.19
N GLN A 255 -8.41 -9.74 12.84
CA GLN A 255 -8.75 -8.35 12.50
C GLN A 255 -7.58 -7.42 12.77
N VAL A 256 -6.93 -7.58 13.93
CA VAL A 256 -5.78 -6.79 14.35
C VAL A 256 -4.76 -7.66 15.06
N THR A 257 -3.51 -7.59 14.62
CA THR A 257 -2.36 -8.27 15.24
C THR A 257 -1.37 -7.23 15.77
N ILE A 258 -0.73 -7.53 16.90
CA ILE A 258 0.20 -6.63 17.59
C ILE A 258 1.41 -7.44 18.10
N GLU A 259 2.63 -7.01 17.77
CA GLU A 259 3.86 -7.57 18.41
C GLU A 259 4.15 -6.90 19.77
N GLY A 260 3.66 -5.68 19.94
CA GLY A 260 3.67 -4.97 21.22
C GLY A 260 2.75 -5.58 22.29
N LYS A 261 2.39 -4.73 23.25
CA LYS A 261 1.44 -4.99 24.34
C LYS A 261 -0.01 -4.82 23.88
N THR A 262 -0.32 -3.75 23.15
CA THR A 262 -1.70 -3.38 22.81
C THR A 262 -1.76 -2.37 21.66
N ALA A 263 -2.85 -2.41 20.89
CA ALA A 263 -3.22 -1.38 19.91
C ALA A 263 -4.29 -0.42 20.45
N ASN A 264 -4.70 -0.59 21.71
CA ASN A 264 -5.77 0.17 22.36
C ASN A 264 -5.40 1.62 22.72
N PHE A 265 -4.14 2.03 22.52
CA PHE A 265 -3.75 3.44 22.65
C PHE A 265 -4.22 4.29 21.46
N ASN A 266 -4.80 3.66 20.44
CA ASN A 266 -5.44 4.32 19.31
C ASN A 266 -6.94 4.49 19.55
N VAL A 267 -7.56 5.39 18.80
CA VAL A 267 -9.01 5.58 18.82
C VAL A 267 -9.66 4.57 17.87
N TRP A 268 -10.49 3.70 18.42
CA TRP A 268 -11.28 2.71 17.69
C TRP A 268 -12.77 3.05 17.86
N GLU A 269 -13.42 3.45 16.78
CA GLU A 269 -14.81 3.90 16.83
C GLU A 269 -15.59 3.51 15.59
N ASN A 270 -16.77 2.92 15.76
CA ASN A 270 -17.69 2.64 14.65
C ASN A 270 -17.04 1.78 13.56
N ASN A 271 -16.14 0.87 13.88
CA ASN A 271 -15.67 -0.12 12.91
C ASN A 271 -16.63 -1.32 12.88
N TYR A 272 -16.78 -1.94 11.71
CA TYR A 272 -17.46 -3.22 11.59
C TYR A 272 -16.42 -4.34 11.65
N PHE A 273 -16.72 -5.38 12.42
CA PHE A 273 -15.95 -6.60 12.51
C PHE A 273 -16.88 -7.79 12.28
N ASP A 274 -16.60 -8.63 11.29
CA ASP A 274 -17.45 -9.78 10.94
C ASP A 274 -17.48 -10.89 12.01
N ASP A 275 -16.57 -10.84 12.98
CA ASP A 275 -16.51 -11.70 14.16
C ASP A 275 -17.12 -11.05 15.42
N TYR A 276 -17.77 -9.89 15.31
CA TYR A 276 -18.52 -9.31 16.43
C TYR A 276 -19.76 -10.16 16.79
N GLN A 277 -19.82 -10.62 18.04
CA GLN A 277 -20.87 -11.52 18.55
C GLN A 277 -21.87 -10.82 19.49
N GLY A 278 -21.94 -9.48 19.46
CA GLY A 278 -22.88 -8.73 20.28
C GLY A 278 -24.30 -8.65 19.69
N PHE A 279 -25.09 -7.73 20.21
CA PHE A 279 -26.47 -7.49 19.80
C PHE A 279 -26.71 -6.00 19.58
N ASP A 280 -27.69 -5.66 18.74
CA ASP A 280 -28.27 -4.33 18.62
C ASP A 280 -29.77 -4.44 18.94
N ARG A 281 -30.16 -4.15 20.18
CA ARG A 281 -31.55 -4.26 20.64
C ARG A 281 -32.36 -3.00 20.37
N ASN A 282 -31.72 -1.85 20.25
CA ASN A 282 -32.39 -0.56 20.05
C ASN A 282 -32.57 -0.21 18.54
N GLY A 283 -31.88 -0.93 17.65
CA GLY A 283 -32.00 -0.83 16.20
C GLY A 283 -31.25 0.37 15.61
N ASP A 284 -30.23 0.91 16.28
CA ASP A 284 -29.46 2.06 15.80
C ASP A 284 -28.22 1.69 14.96
N ASN A 285 -28.01 0.39 14.71
CA ASN A 285 -26.89 -0.22 14.00
C ASN A 285 -25.53 -0.07 14.71
N ILE A 286 -25.54 0.24 16.00
CA ILE A 286 -24.38 0.22 16.88
C ILE A 286 -24.57 -0.94 17.86
N GLY A 287 -23.49 -1.69 18.11
CA GLY A 287 -23.52 -2.78 19.07
C GLY A 287 -23.76 -2.30 20.49
N ASP A 288 -24.71 -2.92 21.20
CA ASP A 288 -25.04 -2.65 22.61
C ASP A 288 -23.87 -2.97 23.56
N THR A 289 -22.94 -3.82 23.12
CA THR A 289 -21.72 -4.18 23.85
C THR A 289 -20.47 -3.80 23.06
N PRO A 290 -19.37 -3.37 23.71
CA PRO A 290 -18.11 -3.13 23.02
C PRO A 290 -17.61 -4.37 22.27
N TYR A 291 -16.94 -4.16 21.14
CA TYR A 291 -16.09 -5.17 20.53
C TYR A 291 -14.75 -5.16 21.26
N GLU A 292 -14.32 -6.31 21.77
CA GLU A 292 -13.04 -6.46 22.47
C GLU A 292 -12.24 -7.58 21.82
N LEU A 293 -11.02 -7.26 21.38
CA LEU A 293 -10.11 -8.24 20.82
C LEU A 293 -9.05 -8.61 21.86
N PHE A 294 -8.93 -9.91 22.11
CA PHE A 294 -7.92 -10.51 22.96
C PHE A 294 -7.07 -11.48 22.15
N THR A 295 -5.75 -11.42 22.33
CA THR A 295 -4.82 -12.41 21.79
C THR A 295 -4.37 -13.34 22.91
N TYR A 296 -4.62 -14.63 22.73
CA TYR A 296 -4.12 -15.68 23.60
C TYR A 296 -2.66 -15.94 23.24
N VAL A 297 -1.76 -15.90 24.24
CA VAL A 297 -0.31 -15.68 24.06
C VAL A 297 0.43 -16.87 23.43
N GLU A 298 -0.25 -17.93 23.00
CA GLU A 298 0.38 -19.06 22.33
C GLU A 298 -0.35 -19.43 21.06
N HIS A 299 -0.39 -18.49 20.14
CA HIS A 299 -0.45 -18.88 18.75
C HIS A 299 0.80 -19.71 18.42
N LEU A 300 0.65 -21.03 18.34
CA LEU A 300 1.70 -21.99 17.94
C LEU A 300 2.47 -21.55 16.68
N TRP A 301 1.88 -20.69 15.84
CA TRP A 301 2.51 -20.12 14.66
C TRP A 301 3.53 -19.01 14.93
N ASP A 302 3.51 -18.37 16.09
CA ASP A 302 4.58 -17.45 16.51
C ASP A 302 5.87 -18.22 16.77
N PHE A 303 5.76 -19.46 17.28
CA PHE A 303 6.88 -20.39 17.42
C PHE A 303 7.24 -21.08 16.10
N ASN A 304 6.26 -21.39 15.25
CA ASN A 304 6.49 -22.00 13.94
C ASN A 304 5.46 -21.55 12.90
N LYS A 305 5.85 -20.61 12.03
CA LYS A 305 4.99 -20.04 10.98
C LYS A 305 4.28 -21.07 10.09
N ASN A 306 4.82 -22.30 9.97
CA ASN A 306 4.19 -23.39 9.21
C ASN A 306 2.88 -23.89 9.86
N VAL A 307 2.66 -23.67 11.16
CA VAL A 307 1.42 -24.06 11.84
C VAL A 307 0.23 -23.23 11.34
N LYS A 308 0.47 -22.02 10.83
CA LYS A 308 -0.55 -21.14 10.22
C LYS A 308 -1.25 -21.80 9.03
N PHE A 309 -0.61 -22.76 8.35
CA PHE A 309 -1.23 -23.56 7.29
C PHE A 309 -2.49 -24.31 7.76
N PHE A 310 -2.56 -24.67 9.05
CA PHE A 310 -3.66 -25.47 9.60
C PHE A 310 -4.80 -24.62 10.20
N TYR A 311 -4.79 -23.28 10.03
CA TYR A 311 -5.71 -22.37 10.74
C TYR A 311 -7.20 -22.66 10.47
N GLY A 312 -7.54 -23.24 9.32
CA GLY A 312 -8.90 -23.72 9.01
C GLY A 312 -9.18 -25.19 9.36
N SER A 313 -8.25 -25.89 10.01
CA SER A 313 -8.43 -27.29 10.37
C SER A 313 -9.29 -27.43 11.62
N PRO A 314 -10.10 -28.49 11.74
CA PRO A 314 -10.91 -28.75 12.94
C PRO A 314 -10.08 -28.77 14.24
N LEU A 315 -8.80 -29.14 14.17
CA LEU A 315 -7.89 -29.20 15.31
C LEU A 315 -7.63 -27.81 15.91
N LEU A 316 -7.33 -26.80 15.07
CA LEU A 316 -7.05 -25.45 15.56
C LEU A 316 -8.32 -24.74 16.04
N VAL A 317 -9.49 -25.04 15.46
CA VAL A 317 -10.77 -24.55 15.98
C VAL A 317 -11.03 -25.08 17.41
N ILE A 318 -10.75 -26.36 17.67
CA ILE A 318 -10.88 -26.94 19.01
C ILE A 318 -9.87 -26.31 19.98
N LEU A 319 -8.63 -26.07 19.52
CA LEU A 319 -7.61 -25.45 20.36
C LEU A 319 -7.97 -24.00 20.72
N ASP A 320 -8.43 -23.19 19.75
CA ASP A 320 -8.91 -21.82 19.99
C ASP A 320 -10.07 -21.78 20.99
N PHE A 321 -11.02 -22.71 20.86
CA PHE A 321 -12.12 -22.85 21.82
C PHE A 321 -11.61 -23.19 23.24
N LEU A 322 -10.65 -24.11 23.37
CA LEU A 322 -10.06 -24.47 24.66
C LEU A 322 -9.28 -23.30 25.28
N GLU A 323 -8.52 -22.54 24.49
CA GLU A 323 -7.81 -21.35 24.97
C GLU A 323 -8.77 -20.26 25.44
N ARG A 324 -9.90 -20.06 24.75
CA ARG A 324 -10.95 -19.12 25.19
C ARG A 324 -11.63 -19.55 26.48
N LEU A 325 -11.83 -20.85 26.69
CA LEU A 325 -12.48 -21.40 27.89
C LEU A 325 -11.55 -21.46 29.11
N ALA A 326 -10.29 -21.85 28.91
CA ALA A 326 -9.31 -22.08 29.96
C ALA A 326 -7.91 -21.67 29.47
N PRO A 327 -7.65 -20.35 29.37
CA PRO A 327 -6.39 -19.86 28.83
C PRO A 327 -5.21 -20.26 29.72
N PHE A 328 -4.16 -20.83 29.12
CA PHE A 328 -2.94 -21.24 29.83
C PHE A 328 -2.13 -20.05 30.39
N SER A 329 -2.41 -18.84 29.89
CA SER A 329 -1.83 -17.57 30.33
C SER A 329 -2.88 -16.47 30.20
N GLU A 330 -2.79 -15.39 30.99
CA GLU A 330 -3.68 -14.23 30.81
C GLU A 330 -3.65 -13.72 29.35
N PRO A 331 -4.82 -13.60 28.68
CA PRO A 331 -4.86 -13.11 27.31
C PRO A 331 -4.45 -11.64 27.24
N LYS A 332 -3.72 -11.28 26.18
CA LYS A 332 -3.34 -9.89 25.91
C LYS A 332 -4.53 -9.14 25.34
N PHE A 333 -4.94 -8.07 26.01
CA PHE A 333 -5.95 -7.15 25.52
C PHE A 333 -5.39 -6.28 24.37
N VAL A 334 -5.90 -6.49 23.16
CA VAL A 334 -5.40 -5.83 21.93
C VAL A 334 -6.07 -4.48 21.72
N LEU A 335 -7.41 -4.46 21.68
CA LEU A 335 -8.18 -3.24 21.46
C LEU A 335 -9.62 -3.40 21.95
N ARG A 336 -10.29 -2.27 22.17
CA ARG A 336 -11.74 -2.17 22.35
C ARG A 336 -12.30 -1.06 21.47
N ASP A 337 -13.28 -1.40 20.63
CA ASP A 337 -14.18 -0.44 20.00
C ASP A 337 -15.46 -0.40 20.84
N LYS A 338 -15.81 0.78 21.38
CA LYS A 338 -16.97 0.93 22.26
C LYS A 338 -18.30 1.00 21.52
N MET A 339 -18.26 1.32 20.23
CA MET A 339 -19.44 1.54 19.41
C MET A 339 -19.25 0.81 18.08
N PRO A 340 -19.05 -0.51 18.06
CA PRO A 340 -18.85 -1.24 16.81
C PRO A 340 -20.13 -1.17 15.96
N ILE A 341 -19.98 -1.14 14.64
CA ILE A 341 -21.12 -1.24 13.72
C ILE A 341 -21.66 -2.67 13.78
N TYR A 342 -22.98 -2.84 13.94
CA TYR A 342 -23.61 -4.16 14.06
C TYR A 342 -23.80 -4.87 12.71
N ILE A 343 -24.33 -4.16 11.70
CA ILE A 343 -24.52 -4.66 10.33
C ILE A 343 -23.82 -3.71 9.36
N TRP A 344 -22.97 -4.26 8.50
CA TRP A 344 -22.43 -3.52 7.38
C TRP A 344 -23.46 -3.42 6.26
N ASN A 345 -24.00 -2.23 6.06
CA ASN A 345 -24.80 -1.95 4.88
C ASN A 345 -23.84 -1.57 3.76
N GLU A 346 -23.66 -2.46 2.77
CA GLU A 346 -23.05 -2.07 1.51
C GLU A 346 -23.79 -0.84 1.01
N LYS A 347 -23.07 0.28 0.84
CA LYS A 347 -23.66 1.40 0.10
C LYS A 347 -24.03 0.82 -1.25
N ASN A 348 -25.32 0.86 -1.59
CA ASN A 348 -25.77 0.65 -2.96
C ASN A 348 -24.99 1.61 -3.85
N GLU A 349 -23.90 1.14 -4.46
CA GLU A 349 -23.29 1.81 -5.59
C GLU A 349 -24.37 1.78 -6.68
N GLY A 350 -24.98 2.94 -6.89
CA GLY A 350 -26.10 3.08 -7.81
C GLY A 350 -25.75 2.59 -9.21
N ASN A 351 -26.74 1.95 -9.83
CA ASN A 351 -26.83 1.60 -11.24
C ASN A 351 -26.22 2.63 -12.20
#